data_AF-A0A5J4WQS3-F1
#
_entry.id   AF-A0A5J4WQS3-F1
#
_cell.length_a   1.000
_cell.length_b   1.000
_cell.length_c   1.000
_cell.angle_alpha   90.00
_cell.angle_beta   90.00
_cell.angle_gamma   90.00
#
_symmetry.space_group_name_H-M   'P 1'
#
loop_
_entity.id
_entity.type
_entity.pdbx_description
1 polymer ?
#
loop_
_entity_poly.entity_id
_entity_poly.type
_entity_poly.pdbx_seq_one_letter_code
_entity_poly.pdbx_strand_id
1 'polypeptide(L)'
;MKGKIVKVGKAHRNSSLCVANIPKDTTKEQIEELLKQYGTLTDIEFTPEKGTAFVTYSKRKEAQFAKKSIHPSNSIYDTGQQNNLQLQLQGKLLSQLNCTWADSASLLNNRILIEFDSNLAMQSQQRYKDNHDTKNSYRNSSIVDSAQYFTEDSLFKAFSQFGVVSRVALKRKDNGQFKGEGDVFYRNTSEGENV
;
A
#
# COMPACT_ATOMS: atom_id res chain seq x y z
N MET A 1 11.67 -14.55 17.63
CA MET A 1 10.29 -14.01 17.57
C MET A 1 9.28 -15.07 18.02
N LYS A 2 8.53 -14.83 19.10
CA LYS A 2 7.43 -15.71 19.55
C LYS A 2 6.14 -15.39 18.76
N GLY A 3 6.07 -15.84 17.52
CA GLY A 3 4.86 -15.80 16.69
C GLY A 3 5.15 -16.56 15.40
N LYS A 4 4.27 -17.46 15.01
CA LYS A 4 4.53 -18.39 13.91
C LYS A 4 4.04 -17.79 12.61
N ILE A 5 4.97 -17.47 11.71
CA ILE A 5 4.65 -17.26 10.30
C ILE A 5 4.25 -18.63 9.75
N VAL A 6 3.04 -18.72 9.22
CA VAL A 6 2.45 -19.94 8.68
C VAL A 6 2.73 -20.04 7.19
N LYS A 7 2.75 -18.91 6.49
CA LYS A 7 3.00 -18.87 5.05
C LYS A 7 3.55 -17.51 4.63
N VAL A 8 4.45 -17.53 3.65
CA VAL A 8 4.87 -16.37 2.87
C VAL A 8 4.41 -16.61 1.44
N GLY A 9 3.84 -15.60 0.79
CA GLY A 9 3.35 -15.74 -0.57
C GLY A 9 3.16 -14.41 -1.28
N LYS A 10 2.68 -14.49 -2.52
CA LYS A 10 2.36 -13.30 -3.31
C LYS A 10 1.27 -12.49 -2.61
N ALA A 11 1.48 -11.18 -2.52
CA ALA A 11 0.46 -10.29 -2.00
C ALA A 11 -0.78 -10.30 -2.90
N HIS A 12 -1.88 -10.88 -2.40
CA HIS A 12 -3.14 -10.91 -3.13
C HIS A 12 -4.00 -9.69 -2.79
N ARG A 13 -4.62 -9.12 -3.85
CA ARG A 13 -5.62 -8.03 -3.89
C ARG A 13 -5.01 -6.62 -3.88
N ASN A 14 -4.35 -6.33 -4.99
CA ASN A 14 -4.02 -5.03 -5.57
C ASN A 14 -5.16 -4.00 -5.49
N SER A 15 -5.09 -3.08 -4.55
CA SER A 15 -5.75 -1.77 -4.67
C SER A 15 -4.86 -0.76 -5.43
N SER A 16 -3.80 -1.26 -6.07
CA SER A 16 -2.82 -0.45 -6.76
C SER A 16 -3.04 -0.46 -8.28
N LEU A 17 -2.85 0.70 -8.90
CA LEU A 17 -2.96 0.92 -10.34
C LEU A 17 -1.68 1.56 -10.87
N CYS A 18 -1.35 1.25 -12.11
CA CYS A 18 -0.41 2.01 -12.90
C CYS A 18 -1.21 2.94 -13.82
N VAL A 19 -0.98 4.24 -13.68
CA VAL A 19 -1.52 5.28 -14.55
C VAL A 19 -0.38 5.72 -15.46
N ALA A 20 -0.51 5.48 -16.75
CA ALA A 20 0.49 5.78 -17.77
C ALA A 20 -0.06 6.80 -18.78
N ASN A 21 0.83 7.28 -19.65
CA ASN A 21 0.54 8.31 -20.65
C ASN A 21 0.14 9.66 -20.00
N ILE A 22 0.76 9.97 -18.86
CA ILE A 22 0.61 11.26 -18.19
C ILE A 22 1.37 12.33 -18.98
N PRO A 23 0.73 13.46 -19.37
CA PRO A 23 1.40 14.56 -20.06
C PRO A 23 2.56 15.15 -19.26
N LYS A 24 3.65 15.54 -19.94
CA LYS A 24 4.89 16.03 -19.30
C LYS A 24 4.71 17.32 -18.50
N ASP A 25 3.70 18.11 -18.84
CA ASP A 25 3.30 19.35 -18.17
C ASP A 25 2.39 19.10 -16.95
N THR A 26 2.03 17.84 -16.67
CA THR A 26 1.19 17.50 -15.51
C THR A 26 2.03 17.38 -14.24
N THR A 27 1.61 18.09 -13.20
CA THR A 27 2.22 18.05 -11.87
C THR A 27 1.71 16.88 -11.04
N LYS A 28 2.45 16.52 -9.98
CA LYS A 28 2.03 15.49 -9.04
C LYS A 28 0.68 15.84 -8.41
N GLU A 29 0.51 17.11 -8.03
CA GLU A 29 -0.67 17.65 -7.36
C GLU A 29 -1.91 17.50 -8.25
N GLN A 30 -1.79 17.80 -9.54
CA GLN A 30 -2.89 17.63 -10.50
C GLN A 30 -3.30 16.16 -10.68
N ILE A 31 -2.33 15.24 -10.75
CA ILE A 31 -2.62 13.80 -10.81
C ILE A 31 -3.26 13.33 -9.51
N GLU A 32 -2.76 13.78 -8.37
CA GLU A 32 -3.27 13.40 -7.07
C GLU A 32 -4.70 13.90 -6.85
N GLU A 33 -5.00 15.16 -7.19
CA GLU A 33 -6.35 15.73 -7.14
C GLU A 33 -7.32 14.97 -8.03
N LEU A 34 -6.89 14.58 -9.24
CA LEU A 34 -7.70 13.79 -10.17
C LEU A 34 -8.02 12.41 -9.59
N LEU A 35 -7.01 11.72 -9.05
CA LEU A 35 -7.16 10.33 -8.62
C LEU A 35 -7.86 10.18 -7.26
N LYS A 36 -7.81 11.19 -6.39
CA LYS A 36 -8.55 11.23 -5.11
C LYS A 36 -10.07 11.26 -5.30
N GLN A 37 -10.57 11.68 -6.45
CA GLN A 37 -12.00 11.67 -6.75
C GLN A 37 -12.61 10.25 -6.77
N TYR A 38 -11.78 9.23 -6.99
CA TYR A 38 -12.22 7.84 -7.08
C TYR A 38 -12.09 7.06 -5.76
N GLY A 39 -11.48 7.65 -4.72
CA GLY A 39 -11.31 7.03 -3.42
C GLY A 39 -10.12 7.56 -2.62
N THR A 40 -9.90 7.00 -1.43
CA THR A 40 -8.79 7.42 -0.56
C THR A 40 -7.47 6.83 -1.05
N LEU A 41 -6.58 7.69 -1.55
CA LEU A 41 -5.20 7.31 -1.85
C LEU A 41 -4.43 7.10 -0.54
N THR A 42 -3.77 5.96 -0.44
CA THR A 42 -2.85 5.61 0.66
C THR A 42 -1.39 5.75 0.27
N ASP A 43 -1.10 5.75 -1.04
CA ASP A 43 0.23 5.95 -1.59
C ASP A 43 0.16 6.45 -3.03
N ILE A 44 1.12 7.29 -3.42
CA ILE A 44 1.27 7.81 -4.78
C ILE A 44 2.75 8.06 -5.09
N GLU A 45 3.25 7.36 -6.09
CA GLU A 45 4.58 7.53 -6.66
C GLU A 45 4.46 8.03 -8.09
N PHE A 46 4.72 9.32 -8.30
CA PHE A 46 4.69 9.93 -9.62
C PHE A 46 6.09 10.04 -10.21
N THR A 47 6.27 9.53 -11.43
CA THR A 47 7.52 9.63 -12.21
C THR A 47 7.27 10.48 -13.47
N PRO A 48 7.50 11.80 -13.41
CA PRO A 48 7.26 12.71 -14.54
C PRO A 48 8.05 12.32 -15.79
N GLU A 49 9.31 11.88 -15.60
CA GLU A 49 10.20 11.49 -16.70
C GLU A 49 9.66 10.33 -17.54
N LYS A 50 8.91 9.42 -16.90
CA LYS A 50 8.30 8.25 -17.54
C LYS A 50 6.85 8.48 -17.95
N GLY A 51 6.24 9.60 -17.53
CA GLY A 51 4.81 9.85 -17.71
C GLY A 51 3.94 8.79 -17.02
N THR A 52 4.37 8.31 -15.85
CA THR A 52 3.69 7.25 -15.09
C THR A 52 3.48 7.63 -13.64
N ALA A 53 2.36 7.22 -13.06
CA ALA A 53 2.09 7.26 -11.63
C ALA A 53 1.65 5.87 -11.15
N PHE A 54 2.22 5.42 -10.04
CA PHE A 54 1.73 4.28 -9.29
C PHE A 54 0.91 4.79 -8.11
N VAL A 55 -0.33 4.32 -8.02
CA VAL A 55 -1.24 4.74 -6.95
C VAL A 55 -1.80 3.55 -6.22
N THR A 56 -1.95 3.66 -4.91
CA THR A 56 -2.59 2.63 -4.07
C THR A 56 -3.79 3.22 -3.36
N TYR A 57 -4.98 2.67 -3.63
CA TYR A 57 -6.20 3.00 -2.91
C TYR A 57 -6.30 2.25 -1.59
N SER A 58 -7.05 2.82 -0.64
CA SER A 58 -7.39 2.18 0.64
C SER A 58 -8.20 0.90 0.42
N LYS A 59 -9.10 0.90 -0.59
CA LYS A 59 -9.94 -0.27 -0.90
C LYS A 59 -9.77 -0.71 -2.36
N ARG A 60 -9.81 -2.03 -2.59
CA ARG A 60 -9.80 -2.59 -3.96
C ARG A 60 -10.99 -2.14 -4.82
N LYS A 61 -12.17 -1.92 -4.21
CA LYS A 61 -13.35 -1.38 -4.92
C LYS A 61 -13.10 0.02 -5.48
N GLU A 62 -12.37 0.87 -4.75
CA GLU A 62 -11.98 2.22 -5.20
C GLU A 62 -11.03 2.10 -6.40
N ALA A 63 -10.04 1.21 -6.34
CA ALA A 63 -9.15 0.95 -7.48
C ALA A 63 -9.88 0.38 -8.71
N GLN A 64 -10.86 -0.51 -8.50
CA GLN A 64 -11.69 -1.03 -9.60
C GLN A 64 -12.53 0.09 -10.24
N PHE A 65 -13.08 0.98 -9.42
CA PHE A 65 -13.84 2.13 -9.88
C PHE A 65 -12.96 3.10 -10.66
N ALA A 66 -11.82 3.50 -10.10
CA ALA A 66 -10.83 4.36 -10.77
C ALA A 66 -10.41 3.78 -12.13
N LYS A 67 -10.01 2.50 -12.19
CA LYS A 67 -9.63 1.84 -13.44
C LYS A 67 -10.74 1.85 -14.49
N LYS A 68 -12.00 1.69 -14.08
CA LYS A 68 -13.16 1.73 -14.99
C LYS A 68 -13.42 3.16 -15.49
N SER A 69 -13.23 4.16 -14.63
CA SER A 69 -13.51 5.57 -14.92
C SER A 69 -12.40 6.24 -15.74
N ILE A 70 -11.14 5.83 -15.58
CA ILE A 70 -9.97 6.36 -16.30
C ILE A 70 -9.75 5.64 -17.65
N HIS A 71 -10.71 4.82 -18.09
CA HIS A 71 -10.59 4.11 -19.37
C HIS A 71 -11.03 5.01 -20.55
N PRO A 72 -10.25 5.09 -21.65
CA PRO A 72 -10.54 5.96 -22.80
C PRO A 72 -11.94 5.78 -23.40
N SER A 73 -12.52 4.59 -23.27
CA SER A 73 -13.83 4.23 -23.84
C SER A 73 -15.04 4.57 -22.98
N ASN A 74 -14.84 5.05 -21.73
CA ASN A 74 -15.92 5.39 -20.79
C ASN A 74 -16.07 6.89 -20.58
N SER A 75 -15.63 7.73 -21.52
CA SER A 75 -15.89 9.17 -21.44
C SER A 75 -17.39 9.45 -21.56
N ILE A 76 -18.08 9.47 -20.42
CA ILE A 76 -19.46 9.99 -20.28
C ILE A 76 -19.47 11.53 -20.42
N TYR A 77 -18.33 12.16 -20.71
CA TYR A 77 -18.19 13.60 -20.86
C TYR A 77 -18.72 14.14 -22.20
N ASP A 78 -19.34 13.31 -23.04
CA ASP A 78 -19.91 13.71 -24.33
C ASP A 78 -21.36 14.23 -24.24
N THR A 79 -22.06 14.13 -23.10
CA THR A 79 -23.45 14.62 -23.02
C THR A 79 -23.55 16.02 -22.40
N GLY A 80 -23.29 17.03 -23.22
CA GLY A 80 -24.13 18.23 -23.31
C GLY A 80 -24.16 19.26 -22.17
N GLN A 81 -23.24 19.25 -21.19
CA GLN A 81 -23.22 20.30 -20.15
C GLN A 81 -21.79 20.64 -19.71
N GLN A 82 -21.11 21.58 -20.37
CA GLN A 82 -19.79 22.05 -19.90
C GLN A 82 -19.56 23.54 -20.22
N ASN A 83 -19.98 24.42 -19.32
CA ASN A 83 -19.58 25.85 -19.30
C ASN A 83 -18.46 26.13 -18.27
N ASN A 84 -17.74 25.11 -17.79
CA ASN A 84 -16.68 25.26 -16.79
C ASN A 84 -15.31 24.78 -17.33
N LEU A 85 -14.37 25.72 -17.44
CA LEU A 85 -13.01 25.49 -17.94
C LEU A 85 -12.25 24.39 -17.15
N GLN A 86 -12.51 24.27 -15.84
CA GLN A 86 -11.83 23.29 -14.99
C GLN A 86 -12.26 21.84 -15.30
N LEU A 87 -13.55 21.62 -15.59
CA LEU A 87 -14.07 20.31 -15.99
C LEU A 87 -13.58 19.91 -17.39
N GLN A 88 -13.39 20.89 -18.28
CA GLN A 88 -12.83 20.65 -19.61
C GLN A 88 -11.35 20.23 -19.57
N LEU A 89 -10.56 20.84 -18.68
CA LEU A 89 -9.16 20.46 -18.46
C LEU A 89 -9.04 19.05 -17.84
N GLN A 90 -9.91 18.72 -16.88
CA GLN A 90 -9.95 17.38 -16.28
C GLN A 90 -10.37 16.31 -17.29
N GLY A 91 -11.39 16.57 -18.11
CA GLY A 91 -11.83 15.65 -19.16
C GLY A 91 -10.76 15.42 -20.23
N LYS A 92 -10.04 16.49 -20.63
CA LYS A 92 -8.90 16.41 -21.55
C LYS A 92 -7.78 15.54 -20.98
N LEU A 93 -7.41 15.74 -19.72
CA LEU A 93 -6.37 14.94 -19.06
C LEU A 93 -6.79 13.47 -18.96
N LEU A 94 -8.01 13.18 -18.50
CA LEU A 94 -8.54 11.82 -18.36
C LEU A 94 -8.53 11.03 -19.66
N SER A 95 -8.89 11.66 -20.79
CA SER A 95 -8.92 11.01 -22.10
C SER A 95 -7.54 10.52 -22.59
N GLN A 96 -6.47 11.07 -22.02
CA GLN A 96 -5.10 10.73 -22.38
C GLN A 96 -4.51 9.62 -21.52
N LEU A 97 -5.07 9.36 -20.33
CA LEU A 97 -4.49 8.40 -19.39
C LEU A 97 -4.80 6.96 -19.79
N ASN A 98 -3.84 6.07 -19.53
CA ASN A 98 -4.04 4.63 -19.56
C ASN A 98 -3.94 4.07 -18.14
N CYS A 99 -4.96 3.33 -17.70
CA CYS A 99 -5.00 2.78 -16.36
C CYS A 99 -5.01 1.25 -16.38
N THR A 100 -3.91 0.64 -15.92
CA THR A 100 -3.75 -0.81 -15.80
C THR A 100 -3.62 -1.21 -14.33
N TRP A 101 -3.87 -2.49 -14.06
CA TRP A 101 -3.55 -3.00 -12.74
C TRP A 101 -2.04 -3.01 -12.55
N ALA A 102 -1.59 -2.52 -11.39
CA ALA A 102 -0.20 -2.57 -10.99
C ALA A 102 0.37 -4.00 -10.90
N ASP A 103 -0.48 -5.03 -10.81
CA ASP A 103 -0.08 -6.44 -10.74
C ASP A 103 0.07 -7.12 -12.11
N SER A 104 -0.34 -6.48 -13.21
CA SER A 104 -0.36 -7.10 -14.54
C SER A 104 1.00 -7.08 -15.24
N ALA A 105 2.04 -6.59 -14.59
CA ALA A 105 3.41 -6.70 -15.07
C ALA A 105 4.32 -6.94 -13.86
N SER A 106 5.40 -7.72 -14.05
CA SER A 106 6.50 -7.96 -13.10
C SER A 106 7.25 -6.68 -12.64
N LEU A 107 6.59 -5.52 -12.64
CA LEU A 107 7.14 -4.21 -12.36
C LEU A 107 6.83 -3.71 -10.95
N LEU A 108 6.09 -4.46 -10.11
CA LEU A 108 5.71 -4.01 -8.74
C LEU A 108 5.60 -5.11 -7.66
N ASN A 109 6.25 -6.27 -7.80
CA ASN A 109 6.24 -7.28 -6.72
C ASN A 109 7.18 -6.93 -5.54
N ASN A 110 7.23 -5.66 -5.13
CA ASN A 110 7.93 -5.24 -3.92
C ASN A 110 7.13 -5.58 -2.65
N ARG A 111 6.01 -6.32 -2.75
CA ARG A 111 5.16 -6.66 -1.61
C ARG A 111 4.96 -8.16 -1.51
N ILE A 112 5.23 -8.68 -0.32
CA ILE A 112 4.89 -10.06 0.05
C ILE A 112 3.75 -10.06 1.07
N LEU A 113 2.91 -11.08 1.00
CA LEU A 113 1.94 -11.41 2.03
C LEU A 113 2.59 -12.37 3.03
N ILE A 114 2.43 -12.07 4.31
CA ILE A 114 2.70 -12.98 5.39
C ILE A 114 1.37 -13.41 6.02
N GLU A 115 1.16 -14.72 6.15
CA GLU A 115 0.09 -15.29 6.95
C GLU A 115 0.70 -15.84 8.24
N PHE A 116 0.06 -15.59 9.38
CA PHE A 116 0.59 -15.94 10.69
C PHE A 116 -0.53 -16.36 11.66
N ASP A 117 -0.15 -17.09 12.68
CA ASP A 117 -1.07 -17.48 13.75
C ASP A 117 -1.48 -16.24 14.58
N SER A 118 -2.72 -15.80 14.39
CA SER A 118 -3.24 -14.59 15.02
C SER A 118 -3.33 -14.70 16.55
N ASN A 119 -3.56 -15.90 17.10
CA ASN A 119 -3.64 -16.11 18.55
C ASN A 119 -2.25 -16.00 19.19
N LEU A 120 -1.24 -16.64 18.59
CA LEU A 120 0.15 -16.55 19.06
C LEU A 120 0.69 -15.12 18.94
N ALA A 121 0.38 -14.43 17.84
CA ALA A 121 0.73 -13.03 17.66
C ALA A 121 0.08 -12.12 18.71
N MET A 122 -1.22 -12.31 19.00
CA MET A 122 -1.92 -11.56 20.06
C MET A 122 -1.31 -11.80 21.44
N GLN A 123 -1.02 -13.06 21.80
CA GLN A 123 -0.36 -13.40 23.06
C GLN A 123 1.02 -12.75 23.17
N SER A 124 1.78 -12.73 22.07
CA SER A 124 3.08 -12.07 22.05
C SER A 124 2.96 -10.55 22.20
N GLN A 125 1.96 -9.91 21.59
CA GLN A 125 1.73 -8.47 21.71
C GLN A 125 1.31 -8.11 23.14
N GLN A 126 0.48 -8.94 23.79
CA GLN A 126 0.10 -8.72 25.18
C GLN A 126 1.31 -8.80 26.11
N ARG A 127 2.14 -9.85 25.96
CA ARG A 127 3.38 -9.98 26.74
C ARG A 127 4.32 -8.80 26.56
N TYR A 128 4.40 -8.24 25.35
CA TYR A 128 5.20 -7.03 25.11
C TYR A 128 4.68 -5.83 25.93
N LYS A 129 3.35 -5.62 25.93
CA LYS A 129 2.71 -4.54 26.71
C LYS A 129 2.89 -4.74 28.21
N ASP A 130 2.64 -5.94 28.72
CA ASP A 130 2.78 -6.24 30.16
C ASP A 130 4.21 -5.97 30.67
N ASN A 131 5.22 -6.28 29.86
CA ASN A 131 6.63 -6.00 30.18
C ASN A 131 7.02 -4.51 30.03
N HIS A 132 6.26 -3.74 29.25
CA HIS A 132 6.44 -2.30 29.13
C HIS A 132 5.76 -1.53 30.27
N ASP A 133 4.55 -1.93 30.67
CA ASP A 133 3.77 -1.26 31.72
C ASP A 133 4.33 -1.52 33.13
N THR A 134 4.94 -2.69 33.35
CA THR A 134 5.59 -3.03 34.63
C THR A 134 6.89 -2.25 34.93
N LYS A 135 7.41 -1.46 33.97
CA LYS A 135 8.65 -0.68 34.11
C LYS A 135 8.44 0.84 34.19
N ASN A 136 7.30 1.30 34.73
CA ASN A 136 7.19 2.68 35.17
C ASN A 136 7.78 2.88 36.58
N SER A 137 9.11 2.89 36.66
CA SER A 137 9.85 3.54 37.74
C SER A 137 11.31 3.74 37.30
N TYR A 138 11.55 4.90 36.69
CA TYR A 138 12.88 5.52 36.46
C TYR A 138 13.94 4.69 35.68
N ARG A 139 14.19 5.13 34.43
CA ARG A 139 15.47 4.98 33.66
C ARG A 139 15.68 3.85 32.64
N ASN A 140 14.70 3.07 32.16
CA ASN A 140 15.05 2.04 31.15
C ASN A 140 13.98 1.69 30.10
N SER A 141 13.49 2.68 29.35
CA SER A 141 12.58 2.43 28.21
C SER A 141 13.25 1.81 26.97
N SER A 142 14.57 1.63 26.97
CA SER A 142 15.35 1.19 25.79
C SER A 142 15.81 -0.29 25.78
N ILE A 143 15.41 -1.13 26.74
CA ILE A 143 15.93 -2.51 26.84
C ILE A 143 14.83 -3.58 26.84
N VAL A 144 13.73 -3.36 26.12
CA VAL A 144 12.88 -4.48 25.72
C VAL A 144 13.23 -4.76 24.27
N ASP A 145 14.05 -5.79 24.05
CA ASP A 145 14.35 -6.24 22.68
C ASP A 145 13.03 -6.67 22.03
N SER A 146 12.51 -5.81 21.15
CA SER A 146 11.29 -6.01 20.39
C SER A 146 11.39 -7.22 19.47
N ALA A 147 12.61 -7.67 19.10
CA ALA A 147 12.82 -8.80 18.21
C ALA A 147 12.34 -10.15 18.79
N GLN A 148 12.21 -10.24 20.11
CA GLN A 148 11.69 -11.46 20.75
C GLN A 148 10.16 -11.59 20.62
N TYR A 149 9.44 -10.50 20.36
CA TYR A 149 7.98 -10.45 20.26
C TYR A 149 7.52 -10.33 18.82
N PHE A 150 6.31 -10.82 18.51
CA PHE A 150 5.67 -10.63 17.21
C PHE A 150 5.13 -9.20 17.07
N THR A 151 5.92 -8.34 16.44
CA THR A 151 5.64 -6.92 16.19
C THR A 151 6.05 -6.52 14.78
N GLU A 152 5.50 -5.41 14.27
CA GLU A 152 5.90 -4.84 12.98
C GLU A 152 7.42 -4.60 12.91
N ASP A 153 8.06 -4.13 13.99
CA ASP A 153 9.53 -3.92 14.08
C ASP A 153 10.33 -5.24 14.02
N SER A 154 9.90 -6.26 14.76
CA SER A 154 10.54 -7.58 14.72
C SER A 154 10.47 -8.21 13.32
N LEU A 155 9.35 -8.03 12.63
CA LEU A 155 9.15 -8.49 11.26
C LEU A 155 9.99 -7.67 10.29
N PHE A 156 10.04 -6.35 10.47
CA PHE A 156 10.90 -5.47 9.66
C PHE A 156 12.35 -5.95 9.71
N LYS A 157 12.89 -6.18 10.91
CA LYS A 157 14.24 -6.72 11.11
C LYS A 157 14.40 -8.11 10.48
N ALA A 158 13.45 -9.02 10.71
CA ALA A 158 13.51 -10.38 10.18
C ALA A 158 13.49 -10.43 8.64
N PHE A 159 12.73 -9.56 7.99
CA PHE A 159 12.64 -9.49 6.53
C PHE A 159 13.73 -8.63 5.88
N SER A 160 14.44 -7.80 6.66
CA SER A 160 15.57 -7.00 6.18
C SER A 160 16.74 -7.84 5.65
N GLN A 161 16.80 -9.14 5.98
CA GLN A 161 17.81 -10.05 5.44
C GLN A 161 17.59 -10.37 3.95
N PHE A 162 16.37 -10.21 3.43
CA PHE A 162 16.01 -10.53 2.04
C PHE A 162 16.01 -9.28 1.13
N GLY A 163 16.11 -8.09 1.71
CA GLY A 163 16.12 -6.83 0.98
C GLY A 163 15.86 -5.61 1.87
N VAL A 164 15.82 -4.44 1.26
CA VAL A 164 15.55 -3.18 1.96
C VAL A 164 14.06 -3.06 2.20
N VAL A 165 13.61 -3.48 3.38
CA VAL A 165 12.22 -3.33 3.82
C VAL A 165 11.91 -1.84 3.97
N SER A 166 10.84 -1.36 3.32
CA SER A 166 10.33 0.00 3.45
C SER A 166 9.25 0.09 4.53
N ARG A 167 8.39 -0.94 4.65
CA ARG A 167 7.29 -0.97 5.62
C ARG A 167 6.84 -2.39 5.94
N VAL A 168 6.35 -2.61 7.16
CA VAL A 168 5.55 -3.79 7.52
C VAL A 168 4.18 -3.32 8.00
N ALA A 169 3.11 -3.94 7.51
CA ALA A 169 1.74 -3.61 7.88
C ALA A 169 0.96 -4.86 8.27
N LEU A 170 0.73 -5.07 9.57
CA LEU A 170 -0.12 -6.16 10.07
C LEU A 170 -1.60 -5.78 9.95
N LYS A 171 -2.40 -6.63 9.31
CA LYS A 171 -3.83 -6.37 9.13
C LYS A 171 -4.57 -6.64 10.43
N ARG A 172 -5.43 -5.70 10.81
CA ARG A 172 -6.27 -5.77 12.02
C ARG A 172 -7.76 -5.76 11.69
N LYS A 173 -8.55 -6.34 12.58
CA LYS A 173 -10.00 -6.22 12.64
C LYS A 173 -10.36 -4.89 13.30
N ASP A 174 -11.63 -4.49 13.22
CA ASP A 174 -12.09 -3.21 13.77
C ASP A 174 -11.94 -3.14 15.30
N ASN A 175 -11.93 -4.29 15.97
CA ASN A 175 -11.65 -4.43 17.40
C ASN A 175 -10.14 -4.41 17.76
N GLY A 176 -9.25 -4.11 16.82
CA GLY A 176 -7.81 -4.04 17.01
C GLY A 176 -7.06 -5.38 16.98
N GLN A 177 -7.76 -6.52 16.96
CA GLN A 177 -7.15 -7.85 16.89
C GLN A 177 -6.53 -8.12 15.51
N PHE A 178 -5.49 -8.95 15.47
CA PHE A 178 -4.91 -9.37 14.20
C PHE A 178 -5.89 -10.20 13.35
N LYS A 179 -5.86 -9.97 12.03
CA LYS A 179 -6.57 -10.80 11.04
C LYS A 179 -5.82 -12.09 10.68
N GLY A 180 -4.55 -12.24 11.12
CA GLY A 180 -3.68 -13.36 10.73
C GLY A 180 -2.97 -13.15 9.40
N GLU A 181 -3.03 -11.94 8.85
CA GLU A 181 -2.36 -11.56 7.61
C GLU A 181 -1.63 -10.23 7.80
N GLY A 182 -0.53 -10.05 7.07
CA GLY A 182 0.23 -8.81 7.02
C GLY A 182 0.98 -8.68 5.71
N ASP A 183 1.45 -7.47 5.44
CA ASP A 183 2.18 -7.17 4.21
C ASP A 183 3.56 -6.61 4.55
N VAL A 184 4.59 -7.11 3.86
CA VAL A 184 5.94 -6.55 3.93
C VAL A 184 6.25 -5.92 2.59
N PHE A 185 6.67 -4.66 2.64
CA PHE A 185 7.00 -3.83 1.49
C PHE A 185 8.52 -3.67 1.41
N TYR A 186 9.08 -3.88 0.23
CA TYR A 186 10.48 -3.66 -0.11
C TYR A 186 10.63 -2.38 -0.93
N ARG A 187 11.83 -1.82 -0.92
CA ARG A 187 12.15 -0.62 -1.70
C ARG A 187 12.11 -0.91 -3.20
N ASN A 188 12.58 -2.10 -3.62
CA ASN A 188 12.62 -2.51 -5.01
C ASN A 188 11.89 -3.83 -5.24
N THR A 189 11.47 -4.06 -6.48
CA THR A 189 10.69 -5.23 -6.89
C THR A 189 11.44 -6.54 -6.87
N SER A 190 12.72 -6.53 -7.20
CA SER A 190 13.57 -7.73 -7.22
C SER A 190 13.81 -8.31 -5.81
N GLU A 191 13.71 -7.47 -4.78
CA GLU A 191 13.99 -7.85 -3.40
C GLU A 191 12.85 -8.65 -2.77
N GLY A 192 11.59 -8.32 -3.13
CA GLY A 192 10.42 -9.06 -2.66
C GLY A 192 10.30 -10.48 -3.24
N GLU A 193 11.01 -10.78 -4.33
CA GLU A 193 11.05 -12.10 -4.95
C GLU A 193 12.03 -13.06 -4.27
N ASN A 194 12.97 -12.56 -3.47
CA ASN A 194 14.02 -13.34 -2.81
C ASN A 194 13.62 -13.92 -1.44
N VAL A 195 12.33 -13.93 -1.13
CA VAL A 195 11.78 -14.26 0.20
C VAL A 195 11.19 -15.67 0.25
#